data_AF-A0A523WH43-F1
#
_entry.id   AF-A0A523WH43-F1
#
_cell.length_a   1.000
_cell.length_b   1.000
_cell.length_c   1.000
_cell.angle_alpha   90.00
_cell.angle_beta   90.00
_cell.angle_gamma   90.00
#
_symmetry.space_group_name_H-M   'P 1'
#
loop_
_entity.id
_entity.type
_entity.pdbx_description
1 polymer ?
#
loop_
_entity_poly.entity_id
_entity_poly.type
_entity_poly.pdbx_seq_one_letter_code
_entity_poly.pdbx_strand_id
1 'polypeptide(L)'
;MDLRNFERKNVMRGRIKTVSVAVMVLTLLLISSSYAVIFLPNEKAAPFLDKLPRELSEGVNQEIVREAQTVLIHLSPESGERGEDLLLQATVRHKSPQAMVVIHYRHQRGEPFFTREMEIVDDTTFTYKLPGYLLSDENVEYYLEVISATQVHAQSGTYFQPHRVDLISKTGKLSYLLLGSLLLAGVFMSLKMSLTRRKVSARKRQKVIEIGNKRESNRKRVSTRVIR
;
A
#
# COMPACT_ATOMS: atom_id res chain seq x y z
N MET A 1 -46.99 10.75 1.14
CA MET A 1 -45.53 10.57 1.00
C MET A 1 -44.91 11.93 1.27
N ASP A 2 -44.19 12.04 2.39
CA ASP A 2 -43.89 13.32 3.04
C ASP A 2 -42.61 13.96 2.49
N LEU A 3 -42.74 15.11 1.82
CA LEU A 3 -41.67 15.79 1.07
C LEU A 3 -40.58 16.41 1.98
N ARG A 4 -40.80 16.48 3.30
CA ARG A 4 -39.84 17.07 4.25
C ARG A 4 -38.64 16.16 4.57
N ASN A 5 -38.68 14.89 4.21
CA ASN A 5 -37.60 13.94 4.49
C ASN A 5 -36.51 13.86 3.41
N PHE A 6 -36.65 14.56 2.28
CA PHE A 6 -35.68 14.50 1.20
C PHE A 6 -34.53 15.53 1.34
N GLU A 7 -34.78 16.68 1.97
CA GLU A 7 -33.75 17.73 2.12
C GLU A 7 -32.67 17.41 3.17
N ARG A 8 -32.99 16.64 4.22
CA ARG A 8 -31.98 16.29 5.25
C ARG A 8 -30.88 15.34 4.75
N LYS A 9 -31.11 14.58 3.67
CA LYS A 9 -30.12 13.62 3.14
C LYS A 9 -29.02 14.26 2.30
N ASN A 10 -29.24 15.45 1.73
CA ASN A 10 -28.24 16.10 0.88
C ASN A 10 -27.25 16.97 1.65
N VAL A 11 -27.59 17.45 2.85
CA VAL A 11 -26.67 18.24 3.69
C VAL A 11 -25.55 17.38 4.30
N MET A 12 -25.81 16.10 4.57
CA MET A 12 -24.81 15.17 5.13
C MET A 12 -23.72 14.76 4.13
N ARG A 13 -23.98 14.79 2.81
CA ARG A 13 -22.98 14.41 1.80
C ARG A 13 -21.94 15.50 1.51
N GLY A 14 -22.25 16.76 1.80
CA GLY A 14 -21.31 17.88 1.63
C GLY A 14 -20.24 17.94 2.72
N ARG A 15 -20.57 17.56 3.97
CA ARG A 15 -19.65 17.62 5.11
C ARG A 15 -18.58 16.53 5.13
N ILE A 16 -18.82 15.39 4.48
CA ILE A 16 -17.84 14.28 4.46
C ILE A 16 -16.65 14.61 3.55
N LYS A 17 -16.86 15.39 2.49
CA LYS A 17 -15.77 15.75 1.55
C LYS A 17 -14.79 16.77 2.12
N THR A 18 -15.24 17.71 2.95
CA THR A 18 -14.38 18.74 3.54
C THR A 18 -13.48 18.22 4.66
N VAL A 19 -13.94 17.24 5.45
CA VAL A 19 -13.13 16.63 6.52
C VAL A 19 -11.95 15.85 5.92
N SER A 20 -12.14 15.19 4.78
CA SER A 20 -11.07 14.41 4.14
C SER A 20 -9.90 15.27 3.62
N VAL A 21 -10.17 16.49 3.16
CA VAL A 21 -9.12 17.41 2.66
C VAL A 21 -8.31 18.01 3.81
N ALA A 22 -8.97 18.37 4.92
CA ALA A 22 -8.28 18.91 6.09
C ALA A 22 -7.32 17.90 6.73
N VAL A 23 -7.70 16.62 6.78
CA VAL A 23 -6.82 15.55 7.30
C VAL A 23 -5.60 15.33 6.40
N MET A 24 -5.76 15.41 5.08
CA MET A 24 -4.63 15.25 4.14
C MET A 24 -3.62 16.41 4.20
N VAL A 25 -4.08 17.64 4.44
CA VAL A 25 -3.19 18.80 4.58
C VAL A 25 -2.42 18.75 5.90
N LEU A 26 -3.06 18.28 6.98
CA LEU A 26 -2.41 18.14 8.28
C LEU A 26 -1.33 17.05 8.29
N THR A 27 -1.54 15.93 7.59
CA THR A 27 -0.51 14.88 7.44
C THR A 27 0.68 15.35 6.59
N LEU A 28 0.45 16.13 5.53
CA LEU A 28 1.52 16.74 4.73
C LEU A 28 2.36 17.75 5.51
N LEU A 29 1.74 18.55 6.39
CA LEU A 29 2.45 19.49 7.25
C LEU A 29 3.33 18.79 8.30
N LEU A 30 2.85 17.69 8.88
CA LEU A 30 3.62 16.91 9.85
C LEU A 30 4.82 16.17 9.22
N ILE A 31 4.73 15.76 7.95
CA ILE A 31 5.86 15.16 7.23
C ILE A 31 6.94 16.22 6.91
N SER A 32 6.53 17.49 6.71
CA SER A 32 7.48 18.57 6.39
C SER A 32 8.27 19.09 7.60
N SER A 33 7.73 19.00 8.83
CA SER A 33 8.41 19.53 10.03
C SER A 33 9.53 18.62 10.55
N SER A 34 9.57 17.34 10.15
CA SER A 34 10.62 16.40 10.55
C SER A 34 11.95 16.59 9.81
N TYR A 35 12.02 17.45 8.79
CA TYR A 35 13.25 17.72 8.03
C TYR A 35 14.02 18.97 8.48
N ALA A 36 13.54 19.68 9.51
CA ALA A 36 14.22 20.85 10.06
C ALA A 36 15.16 20.50 11.24
N VAL A 37 16.05 19.52 11.07
CA VAL A 37 17.15 19.30 12.01
C VAL A 37 18.36 20.15 11.59
N ILE A 38 18.33 21.39 12.07
CA ILE A 38 19.43 22.18 12.63
C ILE A 38 20.83 21.90 12.04
N PHE A 39 21.21 22.64 11.00
CA PHE A 39 22.60 22.99 10.73
C PHE A 39 22.86 24.38 11.36
N LEU A 40 23.50 24.39 12.53
CA LEU A 40 24.03 25.62 13.12
C LEU A 40 25.42 25.90 12.52
N PRO A 41 25.64 27.03 11.83
CA PRO A 41 26.99 27.44 11.43
C PRO A 41 27.80 27.84 12.67
N ASN A 42 28.83 27.05 12.96
CA ASN A 42 29.75 27.25 14.07
C ASN A 42 30.83 28.28 13.68
N GLU A 43 30.46 29.57 13.60
CA GLU A 43 31.40 30.65 13.21
C GLU A 43 31.88 31.53 14.37
N LYS A 44 31.50 31.25 15.63
CA LYS A 44 31.84 32.14 16.78
C LYS A 44 32.67 31.52 17.90
N ALA A 45 33.22 30.31 17.72
CA ALA A 45 34.10 29.68 18.72
C ALA A 45 35.59 30.07 18.62
N ALA A 46 35.95 31.00 17.72
CA ALA A 46 37.35 31.24 17.35
C ALA A 46 38.25 32.07 18.31
N PRO A 47 37.78 32.89 19.28
CA PRO A 47 38.73 33.73 20.04
C PRO A 47 39.24 33.11 21.36
N PHE A 48 38.86 31.88 21.73
CA PHE A 48 39.24 31.30 23.05
C PHE A 48 40.47 30.37 23.02
N LEU A 49 41.04 30.09 21.84
CA LEU A 49 42.18 29.17 21.69
C LEU A 49 43.56 29.86 21.79
N ASP A 50 43.62 31.19 21.82
CA ASP A 50 44.89 31.94 21.78
C ASP A 50 45.58 32.10 23.16
N LYS A 51 45.02 31.52 24.23
CA LYS A 51 45.56 31.63 25.60
C LYS A 51 45.89 30.29 26.25
N LEU A 52 45.93 29.20 25.49
CA LEU A 52 46.36 27.92 26.03
C LEU A 52 47.89 27.80 26.01
N PRO A 53 48.51 27.37 27.12
CA PRO A 53 49.97 27.22 27.20
C PRO A 53 50.48 26.19 26.16
N ARG A 54 51.56 26.54 25.46
CA ARG A 54 52.16 25.75 24.36
C ARG A 54 52.54 24.31 24.75
N GLU A 55 52.73 24.02 26.03
CA GLU A 55 53.16 22.70 26.51
C GLU A 55 52.08 21.61 26.43
N LEU A 56 50.82 21.95 26.13
CA LEU A 56 49.77 20.96 25.82
C LEU A 56 49.59 20.71 24.31
N SER A 57 50.31 21.42 23.44
CA SER A 57 50.10 21.38 21.98
C SER A 57 50.92 20.33 21.23
N GLU A 58 51.92 19.72 21.87
CA GLU A 58 52.77 18.66 21.27
C GLU A 58 52.38 17.23 21.70
N GLY A 59 51.48 17.06 22.68
CA GLY A 59 51.07 15.73 23.18
C GLY A 59 49.72 15.20 22.71
N VAL A 60 48.94 15.95 21.91
CA VAL A 60 47.51 15.65 21.67
C VAL A 60 47.09 15.75 20.18
N ASN A 61 48.04 15.90 19.25
CA ASN A 61 47.69 16.25 17.85
C ASN A 61 47.74 15.12 16.81
N GLN A 62 47.76 13.86 17.22
CA GLN A 62 47.48 12.75 16.33
C GLN A 62 46.66 11.70 17.08
N GLU A 63 45.72 11.06 16.38
CA GLU A 63 44.99 9.89 16.87
C GLU A 63 43.69 10.13 17.67
N ILE A 64 43.01 11.26 17.46
CA ILE A 64 41.55 11.19 17.24
C ILE A 64 41.32 11.45 15.76
N VAL A 65 41.89 10.57 14.93
CA VAL A 65 41.31 10.33 13.61
C VAL A 65 39.92 9.83 13.94
N ARG A 66 38.91 10.71 13.83
CA ARG A 66 37.51 10.31 13.86
C ARG A 66 37.38 9.20 12.82
N GLU A 67 37.42 7.95 13.25
CA GLU A 67 37.06 6.82 12.43
C GLU A 67 35.65 7.15 11.94
N ALA A 68 35.53 7.46 10.65
CA ALA A 68 34.25 7.74 10.05
C ALA A 68 33.45 6.45 10.19
N GLN A 69 32.57 6.40 11.18
CA GLN A 69 31.77 5.24 11.50
C GLN A 69 30.98 4.85 10.25
N THR A 70 31.08 3.57 9.87
CA THR A 70 30.28 3.03 8.77
C THR A 70 28.81 3.17 9.10
N VAL A 71 28.05 3.78 8.18
CA VAL A 71 26.60 3.92 8.30
C VAL A 71 25.93 3.09 7.23
N LEU A 72 25.05 2.18 7.65
CA LEU A 72 24.16 1.40 6.79
C LEU A 72 22.72 1.89 7.01
N ILE A 73 22.10 2.42 5.97
CA ILE A 73 20.70 2.84 5.94
C ILE A 73 19.95 1.84 5.08
N HIS A 74 18.92 1.20 5.64
CA HIS A 74 18.11 0.22 4.96
C HIS A 74 16.64 0.41 5.33
N LEU A 75 15.77 0.49 4.32
CA LEU A 75 14.33 0.54 4.47
C LEU A 75 13.76 -0.85 4.18
N SER A 76 13.48 -1.62 5.23
CA SER A 76 12.88 -2.95 5.10
C SER A 76 11.48 -2.81 4.50
N PRO A 77 11.13 -3.57 3.44
CA PRO A 77 9.76 -3.64 2.99
C PRO A 77 8.90 -4.32 4.07
N GLU A 78 7.71 -3.78 4.33
CA GLU A 78 6.78 -4.37 5.29
C GLU A 78 6.13 -5.65 4.75
N SER A 79 5.96 -5.74 3.43
CA SER A 79 5.36 -6.89 2.76
C SER A 79 5.90 -7.09 1.34
N GLY A 80 5.72 -8.30 0.81
CA GLY A 80 6.01 -8.68 -0.56
C GLY A 80 4.87 -9.45 -1.20
N GLU A 81 4.91 -9.63 -2.51
CA GLU A 81 3.95 -10.48 -3.23
C GLU A 81 4.52 -11.87 -3.45
N ARG A 82 3.77 -12.91 -3.08
CA ARG A 82 4.19 -14.31 -3.27
C ARG A 82 4.40 -14.60 -4.76
N GLY A 83 5.55 -15.18 -5.11
CA GLY A 83 5.89 -15.53 -6.49
C GLY A 83 6.44 -14.39 -7.35
N GLU A 84 6.48 -13.15 -6.84
CA GLU A 84 7.07 -11.99 -7.52
C GLU A 84 8.44 -11.70 -6.92
N ASP A 85 9.34 -11.13 -7.71
CA ASP A 85 10.65 -10.77 -7.21
C ASP A 85 10.58 -9.62 -6.18
N LEU A 86 11.30 -9.74 -5.07
CA LEU A 86 11.39 -8.71 -4.04
C LEU A 86 12.70 -7.93 -4.20
N LEU A 87 12.61 -6.63 -4.47
CA LEU A 87 13.77 -5.75 -4.53
C LEU A 87 14.13 -5.22 -3.14
N LEU A 88 15.37 -5.45 -2.72
CA LEU A 88 15.94 -4.94 -1.47
C LEU A 88 17.02 -3.93 -1.80
N GLN A 89 17.01 -2.79 -1.12
CA GLN A 89 17.95 -1.69 -1.34
C GLN A 89 18.58 -1.24 -0.03
N ALA A 90 19.86 -0.92 -0.07
CA ALA A 90 20.60 -0.35 1.04
C ALA A 90 21.47 0.81 0.56
N THR A 91 21.65 1.81 1.42
CA THR A 91 22.59 2.91 1.21
C THR A 91 23.67 2.83 2.28
N VAL A 92 24.93 2.82 1.84
CA VAL A 92 26.10 2.69 2.70
C VAL A 92 27.00 3.90 2.56
N ARG A 93 27.42 4.45 3.70
CA ARG A 93 28.54 5.39 3.77
C ARG A 93 29.68 4.68 4.49
N HIS A 94 30.73 4.34 3.74
CA HIS A 94 31.91 3.63 4.22
C HIS A 94 33.18 4.36 3.74
N LYS A 95 34.25 4.34 4.55
CA LYS A 95 35.53 4.98 4.19
C LYS A 95 36.39 4.09 3.28
N SER A 96 36.38 2.78 3.51
CA SER A 96 37.08 1.81 2.65
C SER A 96 36.33 1.62 1.33
N PRO A 97 37.01 1.73 0.18
CA PRO A 97 36.44 1.41 -1.13
C PRO A 97 36.22 -0.10 -1.34
N GLN A 98 36.70 -0.95 -0.44
CA GLN A 98 36.60 -2.41 -0.53
C GLN A 98 35.44 -3.00 0.31
N ALA A 99 34.54 -2.15 0.83
CA ALA A 99 33.39 -2.64 1.57
C ALA A 99 32.36 -3.26 0.61
N MET A 100 31.95 -4.48 0.90
CA MET A 100 30.87 -5.19 0.21
C MET A 100 29.61 -5.19 1.10
N VAL A 101 28.44 -5.16 0.48
CA VAL A 101 27.18 -5.36 1.19
C VAL A 101 26.67 -6.75 0.91
N VAL A 102 26.44 -7.50 1.97
CA VAL A 102 26.02 -8.90 1.91
C VAL A 102 24.64 -9.03 2.51
N ILE A 103 23.75 -9.72 1.80
CA ILE A 103 22.46 -10.15 2.31
C ILE A 103 22.54 -11.60 2.77
N HIS A 104 21.97 -11.84 3.93
CA HIS A 104 21.70 -13.17 4.46
C HIS A 104 20.20 -13.35 4.50
N TYR A 105 19.64 -14.35 3.80
CA TYR A 105 18.19 -14.59 3.78
C TYR A 105 17.82 -16.06 3.97
N ARG A 106 16.62 -16.34 4.49
CA ARG A 106 16.02 -17.69 4.58
C ARG A 106 14.51 -17.64 4.39
N HIS A 107 13.95 -18.70 3.79
CA HIS A 107 12.53 -18.79 3.46
C HIS A 107 11.67 -19.28 4.63
N GLN A 108 12.26 -20.12 5.49
CA GLN A 108 11.56 -20.67 6.64
C GLN A 108 12.42 -20.52 7.89
N ARG A 109 11.77 -20.14 8.99
CA ARG A 109 12.44 -20.05 10.29
C ARG A 109 12.96 -21.42 10.70
N GLY A 110 14.25 -21.48 11.06
CA GLY A 110 14.96 -22.72 11.41
C GLY A 110 15.86 -23.24 10.30
N GLU A 111 15.65 -22.81 9.06
CA GLU A 111 16.57 -23.09 7.95
C GLU A 111 17.85 -22.24 8.06
N PRO A 112 18.98 -22.72 7.51
CA PRO A 112 20.19 -21.92 7.40
C PRO A 112 19.97 -20.71 6.50
N PHE A 113 20.69 -19.63 6.78
CA PHE A 113 20.70 -18.46 5.90
C PHE A 113 21.54 -18.72 4.65
N PHE A 114 21.01 -18.31 3.50
CA PHE A 114 21.76 -18.16 2.26
C PHE A 114 22.44 -16.80 2.24
N THR A 115 23.71 -16.78 1.85
CA THR A 115 24.51 -15.55 1.78
C THR A 115 24.73 -15.16 0.32
N ARG A 116 24.48 -13.89 -0.02
CA ARG A 116 24.71 -13.33 -1.35
C ARG A 116 25.24 -11.91 -1.26
N GLU A 117 26.10 -11.54 -2.19
CA GLU A 117 26.53 -10.16 -2.36
C GLU A 117 25.43 -9.34 -3.05
N MET A 118 25.23 -8.10 -2.61
CA MET A 118 24.34 -7.15 -3.25
C MET A 118 25.06 -6.49 -4.44
N GLU A 119 24.32 -6.22 -5.51
CA GLU A 119 24.81 -5.51 -6.69
C GLU A 119 24.98 -4.02 -6.41
N ILE A 120 26.10 -3.46 -6.85
CA ILE A 120 26.40 -2.03 -6.73
C ILE A 120 25.66 -1.27 -7.83
N VAL A 121 24.78 -0.34 -7.44
CA VAL A 121 24.07 0.54 -8.39
C VAL A 121 24.83 1.84 -8.59
N ASP A 122 25.37 2.40 -7.51
CA ASP A 122 26.23 3.59 -7.50
C ASP A 122 27.21 3.51 -6.31
N ASP A 123 28.03 4.55 -6.11
CA ASP A 123 29.08 4.60 -5.07
C ASP A 123 28.58 4.35 -3.63
N THR A 124 27.27 4.50 -3.38
CA THR A 124 26.66 4.36 -2.06
C THR A 124 25.45 3.43 -2.02
N THR A 125 24.88 3.06 -3.17
CA THR A 125 23.63 2.32 -3.26
C THR A 125 23.87 0.89 -3.73
N PHE A 126 23.30 -0.04 -2.98
CA PHE A 126 23.39 -1.48 -3.22
C PHE A 126 21.99 -2.05 -3.35
N THR A 127 21.79 -2.97 -4.28
CA THR A 127 20.50 -3.65 -4.50
C THR A 127 20.65 -5.15 -4.58
N TYR A 128 19.63 -5.87 -4.13
CA TYR A 128 19.53 -7.31 -4.34
C TYR A 128 18.09 -7.66 -4.69
N LYS A 129 17.94 -8.46 -5.74
CA LYS A 129 16.65 -8.93 -6.23
C LYS A 129 16.45 -10.36 -5.76
N LEU A 130 15.62 -10.55 -4.74
CA LEU A 130 15.30 -11.87 -4.21
C LEU A 130 14.27 -12.54 -5.13
N PRO A 131 14.62 -13.67 -5.79
CA PRO A 131 13.75 -14.26 -6.80
C PRO A 131 12.40 -14.73 -6.23
N GLY A 132 11.32 -14.42 -6.93
CA GLY A 132 9.96 -14.71 -6.48
C GLY A 132 9.66 -16.21 -6.32
N TYR A 133 10.35 -17.07 -7.07
CA TYR A 133 10.21 -18.53 -6.92
C TYR A 133 10.70 -19.05 -5.56
N LEU A 134 11.56 -18.28 -4.87
CA LEU A 134 11.97 -18.55 -3.50
C LEU A 134 11.00 -17.97 -2.46
N LEU A 135 10.10 -17.08 -2.88
CA LEU A 135 9.08 -16.45 -2.06
C LEU A 135 7.78 -17.24 -2.16
N SER A 136 7.83 -18.56 -1.95
CA SER A 136 6.65 -19.45 -1.93
C SER A 136 5.94 -19.48 -0.58
N ASP A 137 6.68 -19.20 0.49
CA ASP A 137 6.21 -19.33 1.86
C ASP A 137 5.39 -18.12 2.32
N GLU A 138 5.04 -18.08 3.60
CA GLU A 138 4.28 -16.99 4.20
C GLU A 138 5.14 -15.77 4.55
N ASN A 139 6.43 -15.97 4.76
CA ASN A 139 7.35 -14.90 5.10
C ASN A 139 8.75 -15.21 4.56
N VAL A 140 9.58 -14.17 4.48
CA VAL A 140 11.02 -14.32 4.30
C VAL A 140 11.75 -13.53 5.38
N GLU A 141 12.80 -14.13 5.94
CA GLU A 141 13.64 -13.50 6.94
C GLU A 141 14.99 -13.13 6.32
N TYR A 142 15.48 -11.93 6.58
CA TYR A 142 16.80 -11.52 6.10
C TYR A 142 17.47 -10.47 7.00
N TYR A 143 18.79 -10.35 6.88
CA TYR A 143 19.55 -9.24 7.45
C TYR A 143 20.69 -8.86 6.50
N LEU A 144 21.21 -7.64 6.67
CA LEU A 144 22.26 -7.08 5.82
C LEU A 144 23.51 -6.81 6.65
N GLU A 145 24.68 -7.04 6.06
CA GLU A 145 25.97 -6.73 6.65
C GLU A 145 26.83 -5.93 5.67
N VAL A 146 27.58 -4.96 6.19
CA VAL A 146 28.67 -4.30 5.47
C VAL A 146 29.97 -4.92 5.94
N ILE A 147 30.68 -5.59 5.03
CA ILE A 147 31.88 -6.36 5.34
C ILE A 147 33.07 -5.78 4.58
N SER A 148 34.23 -5.66 5.21
CA SER A 148 35.51 -5.40 4.54
C SER A 148 36.52 -6.42 5.02
N ALA A 149 37.18 -7.11 4.09
CA ALA A 149 38.04 -8.27 4.36
C ALA A 149 37.31 -9.37 5.17
N THR A 150 37.37 -9.32 6.49
CA THR A 150 36.73 -10.27 7.41
C THR A 150 35.97 -9.59 8.55
N GLN A 151 35.89 -8.27 8.54
CA GLN A 151 35.27 -7.49 9.61
C GLN A 151 33.90 -6.98 9.18
N VAL A 152 32.90 -7.20 10.03
CA VAL A 152 31.59 -6.57 9.91
C VAL A 152 31.68 -5.16 10.49
N HIS A 153 31.40 -4.16 9.66
CA HIS A 153 31.47 -2.75 10.04
C HIS A 153 30.11 -2.16 10.42
N ALA A 154 29.03 -2.67 9.82
CA ALA A 154 27.66 -2.28 10.13
C ALA A 154 26.70 -3.41 9.75
N GLN A 155 25.53 -3.43 10.38
CA GLN A 155 24.49 -4.43 10.11
C GLN A 155 23.09 -3.82 10.23
N SER A 156 22.14 -4.35 9.47
CA SER A 156 20.72 -4.03 9.55
C SER A 156 19.95 -5.34 9.78
N GLY A 157 19.42 -5.49 11.00
CA GLY A 157 19.00 -6.78 11.51
C GLY A 157 20.19 -7.62 11.99
N THR A 158 19.92 -8.80 12.53
CA THR A 158 20.95 -9.77 12.96
C THR A 158 20.47 -11.19 12.72
N TYR A 159 21.37 -12.18 12.87
CA TYR A 159 21.01 -13.59 12.83
C TYR A 159 19.85 -13.96 13.78
N PHE A 160 19.80 -13.37 14.98
CA PHE A 160 18.78 -13.66 15.99
C PHE A 160 17.54 -12.75 15.89
N GLN A 161 17.68 -11.61 15.24
CA GLN A 161 16.61 -10.63 15.01
C GLN A 161 16.66 -10.17 13.55
N PRO A 162 16.33 -11.06 12.59
CA PRO A 162 16.29 -10.70 11.19
C PRO A 162 15.05 -9.82 10.92
N HIS A 163 15.11 -9.05 9.83
CA HIS A 163 13.92 -8.46 9.25
C HIS A 163 13.00 -9.56 8.74
N ARG A 164 11.70 -9.36 8.88
CA ARG A 164 10.68 -10.30 8.40
C ARG A 164 9.77 -9.56 7.43
N VAL A 165 9.61 -10.13 6.24
CA VAL A 165 8.71 -9.62 5.21
C VAL A 165 7.59 -10.63 5.05
N ASP A 166 6.36 -10.20 5.33
CA ASP A 166 5.20 -11.06 5.13
C ASP A 166 4.80 -11.09 3.65
N LEU A 167 4.58 -12.29 3.12
CA LEU A 167 4.31 -12.52 1.71
C LEU A 167 2.81 -12.71 1.48
N ILE A 168 2.21 -11.77 0.76
CA ILE A 168 0.78 -11.75 0.48
C ILE A 168 0.51 -12.50 -0.82
N SER A 169 -0.40 -13.48 -0.78
CA SER A 169 -0.85 -14.16 -2.01
C SER A 169 -1.75 -13.25 -2.85
N LYS A 170 -1.46 -13.12 -4.14
CA LYS A 170 -2.34 -12.41 -5.10
C LYS A 170 -3.72 -13.06 -5.23
N THR A 171 -3.82 -14.35 -4.91
CA THR A 171 -5.01 -15.18 -5.09
C THR A 171 -6.22 -14.64 -4.31
N GLY A 172 -6.01 -13.87 -3.24
CA GLY A 172 -7.10 -13.25 -2.49
C GLY A 172 -7.80 -12.09 -3.22
N LYS A 173 -7.10 -11.24 -3.99
CA LYS A 173 -7.73 -10.04 -4.56
C LYS A 173 -8.65 -10.34 -5.75
N LEU A 174 -8.30 -11.35 -6.56
CA LEU A 174 -9.12 -11.77 -7.69
C LEU A 174 -10.42 -12.46 -7.25
N SER A 175 -10.41 -13.18 -6.13
CA SER A 175 -11.61 -13.88 -5.64
C SER A 175 -12.71 -12.89 -5.24
N TYR A 176 -12.38 -11.76 -4.60
CA TYR A 176 -13.37 -10.75 -4.23
C TYR A 176 -13.97 -10.02 -5.44
N LEU A 177 -13.18 -9.76 -6.49
CA LEU A 177 -13.70 -9.17 -7.74
C LEU A 177 -14.64 -10.14 -8.45
N LEU A 178 -14.30 -11.43 -8.51
CA LEU A 178 -15.16 -12.45 -9.09
C LEU A 178 -16.45 -12.62 -8.27
N LEU A 179 -16.36 -12.79 -6.96
CA LEU A 179 -17.54 -12.85 -6.07
C LEU A 179 -18.41 -11.60 -6.17
N GLY A 180 -17.80 -10.41 -6.18
CA GLY A 180 -18.50 -9.13 -6.35
C GLY A 180 -19.23 -9.04 -7.69
N SER A 181 -18.58 -9.48 -8.78
CA SER A 181 -19.20 -9.51 -10.12
C SER A 181 -20.37 -10.49 -10.20
N LEU A 182 -20.26 -11.65 -9.53
CA LEU A 182 -21.29 -12.69 -9.52
C LEU A 182 -22.55 -12.23 -8.76
N LEU A 183 -22.36 -11.53 -7.65
CA LEU A 183 -23.44 -10.88 -6.90
C LEU A 183 -24.14 -9.80 -7.73
N LEU A 184 -23.37 -8.95 -8.43
CA LEU A 184 -23.94 -7.92 -9.32
C LEU A 184 -24.76 -8.54 -10.46
N ALA A 185 -24.24 -9.61 -11.08
CA ALA A 185 -24.94 -10.33 -12.14
C ALA A 185 -26.25 -10.95 -11.65
N GLY A 186 -26.26 -11.52 -10.44
CA GLY A 186 -27.47 -12.07 -9.81
C GLY A 186 -28.56 -11.02 -9.57
N VAL A 187 -28.18 -9.82 -9.10
CA VAL A 187 -29.11 -8.69 -8.90
C VAL A 187 -29.69 -8.23 -10.24
N PHE A 188 -28.84 -8.11 -11.28
CA PHE A 188 -29.26 -7.67 -12.61
C PHE A 188 -30.24 -8.66 -13.28
N MET A 189 -29.96 -9.98 -13.17
CA MET A 189 -30.88 -11.03 -13.63
C MET A 189 -32.23 -10.96 -12.93
N SER A 190 -32.24 -10.76 -11.61
CA SER A 190 -33.46 -10.66 -10.81
C SER A 190 -34.31 -9.45 -11.21
N LEU A 191 -33.69 -8.30 -11.46
CA LEU A 191 -34.39 -7.11 -11.97
C LEU A 191 -34.97 -7.34 -13.37
N LYS A 192 -34.20 -7.95 -14.28
CA LYS A 192 -34.67 -8.22 -15.65
C LYS A 192 -35.87 -9.18 -15.65
N MET A 193 -35.85 -10.20 -14.80
CA MET A 193 -36.98 -11.13 -14.62
C MET A 193 -38.22 -10.48 -14.02
N SER A 194 -38.06 -9.54 -13.08
CA SER A 194 -39.18 -8.77 -12.52
C SER A 194 -39.87 -7.90 -13.59
N LEU A 195 -39.08 -7.26 -14.44
CA LEU A 195 -39.58 -6.40 -15.51
C LEU A 195 -40.34 -7.18 -16.61
N THR A 196 -39.86 -8.38 -16.97
CA THR A 196 -40.58 -9.23 -17.95
C THR A 196 -41.90 -9.75 -17.39
N ARG A 197 -41.97 -10.15 -16.11
CA ARG A 197 -43.23 -10.56 -15.46
C ARG A 197 -44.28 -9.44 -15.45
N ARG A 198 -43.87 -8.19 -15.22
CA ARG A 198 -44.79 -7.03 -15.28
C ARG A 198 -45.38 -6.82 -16.68
N LYS A 199 -44.60 -6.99 -17.75
CA LYS A 199 -45.09 -6.86 -19.14
C LYS A 199 -46.13 -7.92 -19.50
N VAL A 200 -45.95 -9.16 -19.04
CA VAL A 200 -46.91 -10.25 -19.31
C VAL A 200 -48.24 -10.02 -18.56
N SER A 201 -48.18 -9.53 -17.33
CA SER A 201 -49.37 -9.15 -16.55
C SER A 201 -50.18 -8.03 -17.21
N ALA A 202 -49.51 -6.98 -17.69
CA ALA A 202 -50.16 -5.84 -18.34
C ALA A 202 -50.92 -6.25 -19.62
N ARG A 203 -50.31 -7.08 -20.48
CA ARG A 203 -50.96 -7.58 -21.70
C ARG A 203 -52.19 -8.46 -21.39
N LYS A 204 -52.13 -9.26 -20.32
CA LYS A 204 -53.25 -10.12 -19.92
C LYS A 204 -54.45 -9.28 -19.45
N ARG A 205 -54.21 -8.18 -18.72
CA ARG A 205 -55.28 -7.25 -18.30
C ARG A 205 -55.91 -6.51 -19.48
N GLN A 206 -55.13 -6.02 -20.44
CA GLN A 206 -55.67 -5.38 -21.64
C GLN A 206 -56.58 -6.31 -22.45
N LYS A 207 -56.17 -7.58 -22.64
CA LYS A 207 -56.97 -8.57 -23.38
C LYS A 207 -58.30 -8.88 -22.69
N VAL A 208 -58.34 -8.89 -21.35
CA VAL A 208 -59.58 -9.08 -20.59
C VAL A 208 -60.53 -7.89 -20.74
N ILE A 209 -60.02 -6.66 -20.69
CA ILE A 209 -60.82 -5.44 -20.90
C ILE A 209 -61.39 -5.41 -22.32
N GLU A 210 -60.59 -5.77 -23.32
CA GLU A 210 -61.03 -5.80 -24.72
C GLU A 210 -62.16 -6.83 -24.95
N ILE A 211 -62.06 -8.02 -24.36
CA ILE A 211 -63.12 -9.04 -24.43
C ILE A 211 -64.40 -8.56 -23.72
N GLY A 212 -64.27 -7.86 -22.58
CA GLY A 212 -65.38 -7.25 -21.86
C GLY A 212 -66.15 -6.24 -22.72
N ASN A 213 -65.45 -5.27 -23.30
CA ASN A 213 -66.04 -4.25 -24.16
C ASN A 213 -66.72 -4.84 -25.40
N LYS A 214 -66.15 -5.89 -25.99
CA LYS A 214 -66.73 -6.56 -27.17
C LYS A 214 -68.07 -7.22 -26.85
N ARG A 215 -68.19 -7.88 -25.69
CA ARG A 215 -69.45 -8.47 -25.21
C ARG A 215 -70.52 -7.41 -24.95
N GLU A 216 -70.14 -6.28 -24.37
CA GLU A 216 -71.05 -5.18 -24.06
C GLU A 216 -71.60 -4.51 -25.34
N SER A 217 -70.76 -4.34 -26.37
CA SER A 217 -71.21 -3.82 -27.67
C SER A 217 -72.20 -4.75 -28.38
N ASN A 218 -72.00 -6.07 -28.29
CA ASN A 218 -72.91 -7.06 -28.87
C ASN A 218 -74.25 -7.08 -28.13
N ARG A 219 -74.26 -6.91 -26.79
CA ARG A 219 -75.51 -6.86 -26.00
C ARG A 219 -76.38 -5.66 -26.39
N LYS A 220 -75.78 -4.50 -26.66
CA LYS A 220 -76.51 -3.30 -27.15
C LYS A 220 -77.14 -3.53 -28.52
N ARG A 221 -76.44 -4.20 -29.46
CA ARG A 221 -76.98 -4.50 -30.80
C ARG A 221 -78.17 -5.47 -30.78
N VAL A 222 -78.19 -6.43 -29.86
CA VAL A 222 -79.31 -7.38 -29.73
C VAL A 222 -80.55 -6.69 -29.14
N SER A 223 -80.37 -5.77 -28.19
CA SER A 223 -81.49 -5.01 -27.61
C SER A 223 -82.21 -4.10 -28.63
N THR A 224 -81.52 -3.56 -29.63
CA THR A 224 -82.14 -2.71 -30.66
C THR A 224 -82.97 -3.49 -31.69
N ARG A 225 -82.82 -4.82 -31.76
CA ARG A 225 -83.50 -5.66 -32.75
C ARG A 225 -84.85 -6.23 -32.30
N VAL A 226 -85.23 -6.02 -31.04
CA VAL A 226 -86.46 -6.56 -30.43
C VAL A 226 -87.60 -5.53 -30.40
N ILE A 227 -87.37 -4.29 -30.88
CA ILE A 227 -88.36 -3.20 -30.91
C ILE A 227 -88.80 -2.89 -32.36
N ARG A 228 -88.94 -3.90 -33.21
CA ARG A 228 -89.58 -3.76 -34.52
C ARG A 228 -90.59 -4.87 -34.72
#